data_AF-A0A4U0UTI3-F1
#
_entry.id   AF-A0A4U0UTI3-F1
#
_cell.length_a   1.000
_cell.length_b   1.000
_cell.length_c   1.000
_cell.angle_alpha   90.00
_cell.angle_beta   90.00
_cell.angle_gamma   90.00
#
_symmetry.space_group_name_H-M   'P 1'
#
loop_
_entity.id
_entity.type
_entity.pdbx_description
1 polymer ?
#
loop_
_entity_poly.entity_id
_entity_poly.type
_entity_poly.pdbx_seq_one_letter_code
_entity_poly.pdbx_strand_id
1 'polypeptide(L)' 'MAPATVTAPATHKQPSRKGKKAWRKNVDISAVQTGLEEVRDEIVKHGGVVAEKDADQLFATDLT' A
#
# COMPACT_ATOMS: atom_id res chain seq x y z
N MET A 1 -0.49 -61.83 -14.80
CA MET A 1 0.53 -60.97 -14.14
C MET A 1 0.44 -59.58 -14.75
N ALA A 2 0.43 -58.55 -13.90
CA ALA A 2 -0.14 -57.20 -14.10
C ALA A 2 0.54 -56.29 -15.16
N PRO A 3 -0.14 -55.24 -15.67
CA PRO A 3 0.45 -54.28 -16.61
C PRO A 3 1.42 -53.32 -15.89
N ALA A 4 2.58 -53.10 -16.50
CA ALA A 4 3.56 -52.12 -16.01
C ALA A 4 3.00 -50.70 -16.15
N THR A 5 2.89 -49.98 -15.03
CA THR A 5 2.41 -48.60 -14.99
C THR A 5 3.49 -47.66 -15.53
N VAL A 6 3.28 -47.15 -16.75
CA VAL A 6 4.15 -46.10 -17.32
C VAL A 6 3.78 -44.78 -16.66
N THR A 7 4.55 -44.34 -15.68
CA THR A 7 4.41 -43.01 -15.08
C THR A 7 5.10 -41.96 -15.96
N ALA A 8 4.39 -40.91 -16.35
CA ALA A 8 4.96 -39.77 -17.07
C ALA A 8 6.10 -39.11 -16.27
N PRO A 9 7.13 -38.53 -16.93
CA PRO A 9 8.21 -37.87 -16.23
C PRO A 9 7.68 -36.67 -15.44
N ALA A 10 7.89 -36.68 -14.13
CA ALA A 10 7.48 -35.58 -13.27
C ALA A 10 8.30 -34.31 -13.61
N THR A 11 7.66 -33.31 -14.21
CA THR A 11 8.25 -31.98 -14.32
C THR A 11 8.37 -31.40 -12.91
N HIS A 12 9.58 -30.97 -12.52
CA HIS A 12 9.77 -30.25 -11.26
C HIS A 12 8.80 -29.06 -11.22
N LYS A 13 7.90 -29.04 -10.22
CA LYS A 13 7.23 -27.79 -9.86
C LYS A 13 8.35 -26.84 -9.48
N GLN A 14 8.67 -25.90 -10.37
CA GLN A 14 9.49 -24.75 -10.04
C GLN A 14 8.53 -23.75 -9.43
N PRO A 15 8.31 -23.73 -8.09
CA PRO A 15 7.68 -22.57 -7.49
C PRO A 15 8.63 -21.43 -7.82
N SER A 16 8.17 -20.50 -8.67
CA SER A 16 8.90 -19.27 -8.96
C SER A 16 9.52 -18.77 -7.66
N ARG A 17 10.86 -18.71 -7.61
CA ARG A 17 11.60 -18.39 -6.36
C ARG A 17 11.29 -16.98 -5.85
N LYS A 18 10.51 -16.20 -6.61
CA LYS A 18 9.90 -14.94 -6.21
C LYS A 18 8.51 -15.19 -5.61
N GLY A 19 8.48 -15.74 -4.40
CA GLY A 19 7.23 -15.87 -3.64
C GLY A 19 6.66 -14.52 -3.19
N LYS A 20 5.42 -14.52 -2.70
CA LYS A 20 4.73 -13.32 -2.18
C LYS A 20 5.58 -12.52 -1.17
N LYS A 21 6.37 -13.21 -0.33
CA LYS A 21 7.30 -12.57 0.63
C LYS A 21 8.41 -11.76 -0.05
N ALA A 22 8.94 -12.23 -1.18
CA ALA A 22 9.95 -11.50 -1.94
C ALA A 22 9.33 -10.31 -2.69
N TRP A 23 8.10 -10.45 -3.18
CA TRP A 23 7.37 -9.35 -3.84
C TRP A 23 7.04 -8.21 -2.88
N ARG A 24 6.55 -8.51 -1.66
CA ARG A 24 6.24 -7.50 -0.62
C ARG A 24 7.41 -6.57 -0.28
N LYS A 25 8.66 -7.03 -0.40
CA LYS A 25 9.86 -6.20 -0.16
C LYS A 25 10.07 -5.11 -1.20
N ASN A 26 9.44 -5.25 -2.37
CA ASN A 26 9.55 -4.31 -3.48
C ASN A 26 8.21 -3.56 -3.70
N VAL A 27 7.23 -3.76 -2.81
CA VAL A 27 6.00 -2.99 -2.85
C VAL A 27 6.31 -1.65 -2.25
N ASP A 28 6.23 -0.61 -3.06
CA ASP A 28 6.33 0.75 -2.58
C ASP A 28 5.03 1.13 -1.85
N ILE A 29 5.19 1.60 -0.61
CA ILE A 29 4.11 2.09 0.25
C ILE A 29 4.33 3.56 0.63
N SER A 30 5.29 4.24 -0.02
CA SER A 30 5.66 5.63 0.24
C SER A 30 4.44 6.55 0.21
N ALA A 31 3.59 6.45 -0.81
CA ALA A 31 2.38 7.26 -0.93
C ALA A 31 1.41 7.11 0.26
N VAL A 32 1.25 5.90 0.79
CA VAL A 32 0.39 5.64 1.95
C VAL A 32 1.04 6.18 3.23
N GLN A 33 2.35 6.01 3.37
CA GLN A 33 3.12 6.53 4.49
C GLN A 33 3.03 8.07 4.54
N THR A 34 3.30 8.73 3.41
CA THR A 34 3.25 10.19 3.28
C THR A 34 1.84 10.72 3.57
N GLY A 35 0.78 10.11 3.02
CA GLY A 35 -0.59 10.54 3.32
C GLY A 35 -0.96 10.41 4.80
N LEU A 36 -0.47 9.37 5.50
CA LEU A 36 -0.68 9.24 6.95
C LEU A 36 0.09 10.29 7.76
N GLU A 37 1.28 10.67 7.31
CA GLU A 37 2.10 11.73 7.92
C GLU A 37 1.48 13.10 7.69
N GLU A 38 0.99 13.40 6.49
CA GLU A 38 0.27 14.64 6.15
C GLU A 38 -0.97 14.83 7.04
N VAL A 39 -1.82 13.80 7.15
CA VAL A 39 -3.01 13.85 8.04
C VAL A 39 -2.61 14.12 9.48
N ARG A 40 -1.51 13.51 9.97
CA ARG A 40 -1.03 13.76 11.33
C ARG A 40 -0.55 15.19 11.50
N ASP A 41 0.19 15.72 10.54
CA ASP A 41 0.67 17.10 10.52
C ASP A 41 -0.48 18.11 10.51
N GLU A 42 -1.53 17.86 9.73
CA GLU A 42 -2.74 18.67 9.71
C GLU A 42 -3.44 18.68 11.07
N ILE A 43 -3.57 17.52 11.71
CA ILE A 43 -4.15 17.42 13.06
C ILE A 43 -3.32 18.22 14.07
N VAL A 44 -1.99 18.15 14.02
CA VAL A 44 -1.11 18.87 14.96
C VAL A 44 -1.14 20.37 14.73
N LYS A 45 -1.04 20.83 13.48
CA LYS A 45 -0.90 22.26 13.14
C LYS A 45 -2.24 22.98 13.16
N HIS A 46 -3.28 22.35 12.64
CA HIS A 46 -4.59 22.96 12.45
C HIS A 46 -5.62 22.46 13.47
N GLY A 47 -5.35 21.37 14.21
CA GLY A 47 -6.31 20.81 15.16
C GLY A 47 -7.39 19.92 14.53
N GLY A 48 -7.23 19.54 13.27
CA GLY A 48 -8.15 18.69 12.52
C GLY A 48 -7.77 18.60 11.04
N VAL A 49 -8.39 17.67 10.31
CA VAL A 49 -8.16 17.46 8.87
C VAL A 49 -8.64 18.69 8.11
N VAL A 50 -7.81 19.22 7.20
CA VAL A 50 -8.11 20.48 6.50
C VAL A 50 -9.35 20.35 5.62
N ALA A 51 -9.57 19.17 5.02
CA ALA A 51 -10.72 18.90 4.15
C ALA A 51 -12.09 18.95 4.87
N GLU A 52 -12.10 18.78 6.19
CA GLU A 52 -13.34 18.80 6.99
C GLU A 52 -13.67 20.20 7.53
N LYS A 53 -12.78 21.18 7.35
CA LYS A 53 -12.95 22.53 7.89
C LYS A 53 -13.72 23.43 6.95
N ASP A 54 -14.54 24.30 7.54
CA ASP A 54 -15.23 25.35 6.81
C ASP A 54 -14.24 26.36 6.23
N ALA A 55 -14.54 26.87 5.04
CA ALA A 55 -13.68 27.83 4.33
C ALA A 55 -13.42 29.10 5.16
N ASP A 56 -14.41 29.55 5.93
CA ASP A 56 -14.32 30.74 6.80
C ASP A 56 -13.27 30.60 7.91
N GLN A 57 -12.89 29.37 8.27
CA GLN A 57 -11.83 29.10 9.27
C GLN A 57 -10.44 29.02 8.64
N LEU A 58 -10.37 28.85 7.30
CA LEU A 58 -9.12 28.66 6.55
C LEU A 58 -8.66 29.96 5.89
N PHE A 59 -9.60 30.83 5.53
CA PHE A 59 -9.34 32.03 4.74
C PHE A 59 -9.89 33.27 5.44
N ALA A 60 -9.11 34.36 5.42
CA ALA A 60 -9.57 35.68 5.85
C ALA A 60 -9.19 36.70 4.78
N THR A 61 -10.15 37.56 4.41
CA THR A 61 -9.89 38.71 3.55
C THR A 61 -9.42 39.89 4.38
N ASP A 62 -8.25 40.41 4.06
CA ASP A 62 -7.75 41.66 4.61
C ASP A 62 -8.50 42.84 3.95
N LEU A 63 -9.39 43.46 4.71
CA LEU A 63 -10.10 44.67 4.31
C LEU A 63 -9.34 45.87 4.87
N THR A 64 -8.55 46.51 4.01
CA THR A 64 -7.94 47.83 4.27
C THR A 64 -8.85 48.96 3.84
#